data_AF-A0A928PUQ0-F1
#
_entry.id   AF-A0A928PUQ0-F1
#
_cell.length_a   1.000
_cell.length_b   1.000
_cell.length_c   1.000
_cell.angle_alpha   90.00
_cell.angle_beta   90.00
_cell.angle_gamma   90.00
#
_symmetry.space_group_name_H-M   'P 1'
#
loop_
_entity.id
_entity.type
_entity.pdbx_description
1 polymer ?
#
loop_
_entity_poly.entity_id
_entity_poly.type
_entity_poly.pdbx_seq_one_letter_code
_entity_poly.pdbx_strand_id
1 'polypeptide(L)'
;MEDKRKFIAWIKSHKKQLIIAGISITTLIVIVVGIKNKSEIIKLWGALQEKIKRGGIYSSKWLETATDLELDLEREKIRVAYCSSGTDNRAASLLQNLLWRFDQEISKRAWGNKTPHAPTIHREHGWYLTNNE
;
A
#
# COMPACT_ATOMS: atom_id res chain seq x y z
N MET A 1 -17.15 15.05 -27.31
CA MET A 1 -17.27 16.24 -26.43
C MET A 1 -18.05 15.92 -25.16
N GLU A 2 -19.18 15.22 -25.25
CA GLU A 2 -20.00 14.84 -24.08
C GLU A 2 -19.24 14.01 -23.04
N ASP A 3 -18.46 13.01 -23.47
CA ASP A 3 -17.70 12.16 -22.54
C ASP A 3 -16.64 12.95 -21.75
N LYS A 4 -16.01 13.97 -22.36
CA LYS A 4 -15.06 14.86 -21.67
C LYS A 4 -15.76 15.63 -20.55
N ARG A 5 -16.94 16.17 -20.82
CA ARG A 5 -17.72 16.94 -19.83
C ARG A 5 -18.16 16.05 -18.67
N LYS A 6 -18.69 14.86 -18.97
CA LYS A 6 -19.06 13.86 -17.96
C LYS A 6 -17.86 13.44 -17.11
N PHE A 7 -16.70 13.22 -17.73
CA PHE A 7 -15.50 12.84 -17.01
C PHE A 7 -14.98 13.97 -16.12
N ILE A 8 -14.95 15.22 -16.61
CA ILE A 8 -14.57 16.38 -15.80
C ILE A 8 -15.53 16.57 -14.61
N ALA A 9 -16.84 16.38 -14.81
CA ALA A 9 -17.82 16.43 -13.72
C ALA A 9 -17.55 15.32 -12.68
N TRP A 10 -17.26 14.11 -13.13
CA TRP A 10 -16.88 13.00 -12.26
C TRP A 10 -15.59 13.29 -11.47
N ILE A 11 -14.54 13.82 -12.11
CA ILE A 11 -13.28 14.23 -11.46
C ILE A 11 -13.55 15.24 -10.33
N LYS A 12 -14.40 16.25 -10.60
CA LYS A 12 -14.76 17.26 -9.60
C LYS A 12 -15.49 16.64 -8.40
N SER A 13 -16.39 15.69 -8.63
CA SER A 13 -17.11 14.97 -7.58
C SER A 13 -16.18 14.08 -6.72
N HIS A 14 -15.17 13.46 -7.33
CA HIS A 14 -14.26 12.50 -6.67
C HIS A 14 -12.94 13.14 -6.18
N LYS A 15 -12.90 14.47 -6.06
CA LYS A 15 -11.70 15.26 -5.66
C LYS A 15 -11.00 14.71 -4.41
N LYS A 16 -11.74 14.34 -3.36
CA LYS A 16 -11.17 13.82 -2.10
C LYS A 16 -10.39 12.51 -2.33
N GLN A 17 -10.96 11.59 -3.10
CA GLN A 17 -10.33 10.29 -3.37
C GLN A 17 -9.10 10.43 -4.26
N LEU A 18 -9.14 11.34 -5.25
CA LEU A 18 -8.00 11.64 -6.11
C LEU A 18 -6.82 12.24 -5.32
N ILE A 19 -7.10 13.12 -4.35
CA ILE A 19 -6.07 13.68 -3.46
C ILE A 19 -5.43 12.59 -2.60
N ILE A 20 -6.24 11.69 -2.01
CA ILE A 20 -5.73 10.56 -1.22
C ILE A 20 -4.86 9.62 -2.07
N ALA A 21 -5.20 9.45 -3.35
CA ALA A 21 -4.42 8.67 -4.31
C ALA A 21 -3.19 9.41 -4.89
N GLY A 22 -2.92 10.64 -4.44
CA GLY A 22 -1.78 11.45 -4.87
C GLY A 22 -1.89 11.99 -6.30
N ILE A 23 -3.10 12.16 -6.83
CA ILE A 23 -3.33 12.57 -8.22
C ILE A 23 -3.71 14.05 -8.30
N SER A 24 -2.93 14.81 -9.09
CA SER A 24 -3.20 16.22 -9.36
C SER A 24 -4.42 16.40 -10.28
N ILE A 25 -5.44 17.11 -9.77
CA ILE A 25 -6.69 17.36 -10.50
C ILE A 25 -6.46 18.31 -11.68
N THR A 26 -5.60 19.31 -11.52
CA THR A 26 -5.30 20.27 -12.59
C THR A 26 -4.62 19.58 -13.75
N THR A 27 -3.62 18.75 -13.46
CA THR A 27 -2.92 17.94 -14.47
C THR A 27 -3.89 17.00 -15.19
N LEU A 28 -4.79 16.34 -14.45
CA LEU A 28 -5.81 15.47 -15.04
C LEU A 28 -6.74 16.20 -16.02
N ILE A 29 -7.28 17.36 -15.64
CA ILE A 29 -8.19 18.12 -16.49
C ILE A 29 -7.49 18.54 -17.80
N VAL A 30 -6.23 19.00 -17.71
CA VAL A 30 -5.43 19.38 -18.89
C VAL A 30 -5.26 18.19 -19.84
N ILE A 31 -4.89 17.02 -19.31
CA ILE A 31 -4.77 15.78 -20.10
C ILE A 31 -6.10 15.45 -20.80
N VAL A 32 -7.22 15.46 -20.06
CA VAL A 32 -8.55 15.13 -20.62
C VAL A 32 -8.98 16.09 -21.73
N VAL A 33 -8.66 17.38 -21.59
CA VAL A 33 -8.94 18.38 -22.63
C VAL A 33 -8.09 18.09 -23.88
N GLY A 34 -6.80 17.75 -23.71
CA GLY A 34 -5.87 17.46 -24.80
C GLY A 34 -6.13 16.16 -25.57
N ILE A 35 -6.71 15.14 -24.95
CA ILE A 35 -7.02 13.86 -25.61
C ILE A 35 -8.09 14.08 -26.70
N LYS A 36 -7.76 13.77 -27.96
CA LYS A 36 -8.71 13.89 -29.08
C LYS A 36 -9.57 12.63 -29.25
N ASN A 37 -9.03 11.47 -28.90
CA ASN A 37 -9.66 10.18 -29.10
C ASN A 37 -10.63 9.81 -27.96
N LYS A 38 -11.88 9.50 -28.28
CA LYS A 38 -12.89 9.07 -27.30
C LYS A 38 -12.49 7.78 -26.56
N SER A 39 -11.89 6.80 -27.25
CA SER A 39 -11.53 5.53 -26.61
C SER A 39 -10.45 5.70 -25.54
N GLU A 40 -9.53 6.64 -25.72
CA GLU A 40 -8.48 6.93 -24.74
C GLU A 40 -9.05 7.59 -23.48
N ILE A 41 -10.07 8.45 -23.63
CA ILE A 41 -10.78 9.04 -22.48
C ILE A 41 -11.43 7.94 -21.63
N ILE A 42 -12.10 6.98 -22.28
CA ILE A 42 -12.76 5.86 -21.59
C ILE A 42 -11.72 4.97 -20.90
N LYS A 43 -10.61 4.65 -21.58
CA LYS A 43 -9.49 3.89 -21.01
C LYS A 43 -8.91 4.59 -19.77
N LEU A 44 -8.63 5.89 -19.87
CA LEU A 44 -8.11 6.69 -18.77
C LEU A 44 -9.09 6.73 -17.58
N TRP A 45 -10.38 6.95 -17.85
CA TRP A 45 -11.41 6.97 -16.82
C TRP A 45 -11.50 5.61 -16.10
N GLY A 46 -11.52 4.50 -16.84
CA GLY A 46 -11.52 3.15 -16.26
C GLY A 46 -10.28 2.90 -15.40
N ALA A 47 -9.08 3.26 -15.87
CA ALA A 47 -7.84 3.13 -15.11
C ALA A 47 -7.87 3.94 -13.79
N LEU A 48 -8.47 5.13 -13.80
CA LEU A 48 -8.63 5.93 -12.58
C LEU A 48 -9.63 5.34 -11.60
N GLN A 49 -10.74 4.79 -12.10
CA GLN A 49 -11.71 4.10 -11.26
C GLN A 49 -11.07 2.90 -10.56
N GLU A 50 -10.31 2.09 -11.29
CA GLU A 50 -9.58 0.96 -10.71
C GLU A 50 -8.54 1.41 -9.68
N LYS A 51 -7.79 2.49 -9.96
CA LYS A 51 -6.83 3.04 -8.99
C LYS A 51 -7.51 3.54 -7.71
N ILE A 52 -8.68 4.20 -7.82
CA ILE A 52 -9.46 4.64 -6.66
C ILE A 52 -10.02 3.43 -5.89
N LYS A 53 -10.50 2.38 -6.57
CA LYS A 53 -10.99 1.15 -5.93
C LYS A 53 -9.89 0.45 -5.14
N ARG A 54 -8.71 0.29 -5.74
CA ARG A 54 -7.51 -0.28 -5.11
C ARG A 54 -7.03 0.55 -3.91
N GLY A 55 -7.36 1.85 -3.89
CA GLY A 55 -7.02 2.76 -2.81
C GLY A 55 -5.59 3.31 -2.93
N GLY A 56 -5.25 4.24 -2.03
CA GLY A 56 -3.88 4.76 -1.93
C GLY A 56 -2.91 3.70 -1.43
N ILE A 57 -1.64 3.80 -1.84
CA ILE A 57 -0.58 2.92 -1.34
C ILE A 57 -0.58 2.97 0.20
N TYR A 58 -0.47 1.81 0.86
CA TYR A 58 -0.58 1.62 2.31
C TYR A 58 -1.96 1.85 2.96
N SER A 59 -2.99 2.14 2.17
CA SER A 59 -4.37 2.09 2.68
C SER A 59 -4.79 0.65 2.94
N SER A 60 -5.76 0.43 3.83
CA SER A 60 -6.26 -0.93 4.11
C SER A 60 -6.78 -1.62 2.84
N LYS A 61 -7.48 -0.88 1.96
CA LYS A 61 -7.94 -1.39 0.65
C LYS A 61 -6.78 -1.85 -0.24
N TRP A 62 -5.66 -1.12 -0.22
CA TRP A 62 -4.49 -1.50 -0.99
C TRP A 62 -3.85 -2.76 -0.41
N LEU A 63 -3.72 -2.86 0.91
CA LEU A 63 -3.19 -4.06 1.56
C LEU A 63 -4.04 -5.31 1.30
N GLU A 64 -5.37 -5.16 1.21
CA GLU A 64 -6.29 -6.26 0.88
C GLU A 64 -6.17 -6.72 -0.59
N THR A 65 -5.88 -5.79 -1.51
CA THR A 65 -5.90 -6.04 -2.96
C THR A 65 -4.51 -6.28 -3.58
N ALA A 66 -3.43 -5.91 -2.88
CA ALA A 66 -2.07 -6.09 -3.35
C ALA A 66 -1.67 -7.58 -3.43
N THR A 67 -0.81 -7.91 -4.39
CA THR A 67 -0.23 -9.26 -4.50
C THR A 67 0.81 -9.51 -3.41
N ASP A 68 1.09 -10.77 -3.08
CA ASP A 68 2.06 -11.11 -2.04
C ASP A 68 3.47 -10.56 -2.35
N LEU A 69 3.89 -10.62 -3.62
CA LEU A 69 5.16 -10.04 -4.08
C LEU A 69 5.23 -8.53 -3.86
N GLU A 70 4.16 -7.80 -4.20
CA GLU A 70 4.09 -6.34 -3.99
C GLU A 70 4.12 -6.00 -2.50
N LEU A 71 3.44 -6.80 -1.65
CA LEU A 71 3.47 -6.61 -0.20
C LEU A 71 4.87 -6.81 0.37
N ASP A 72 5.58 -7.86 -0.03
CA ASP A 72 6.93 -8.14 0.46
C ASP A 72 7.94 -7.06 0.03
N LEU A 73 7.87 -6.62 -1.24
CA LEU A 73 8.73 -5.57 -1.76
C LEU A 73 8.53 -4.23 -1.05
N GLU A 74 7.27 -3.80 -0.85
CA GLU A 74 6.98 -2.55 -0.17
C GLU A 74 7.27 -2.63 1.34
N ARG A 75 7.00 -3.79 1.97
CA ARG A 75 7.37 -4.04 3.37
C ARG A 75 8.88 -3.92 3.57
N GLU A 76 9.68 -4.47 2.65
CA GLU A 76 11.15 -4.41 2.75
C GLU A 76 11.66 -2.97 2.64
N LYS A 77 11.07 -2.12 1.79
CA LYS A 77 11.39 -0.69 1.74
C LYS A 77 11.14 0.00 3.07
N ILE A 78 10.00 -0.29 3.71
CA ILE A 78 9.65 0.27 5.02
C ILE A 78 10.61 -0.23 6.10
N ARG A 79 10.99 -1.52 6.06
CA ARG A 79 11.96 -2.11 6.99
C ARG A 79 13.32 -1.42 6.87
N VAL A 80 13.82 -1.23 5.66
CA VAL A 80 15.08 -0.52 5.40
C VAL A 80 15.01 0.94 5.90
N ALA A 81 13.90 1.63 5.64
CA ALA A 81 13.68 2.99 6.14
C ALA A 81 13.65 3.05 7.67
N TYR A 82 13.04 2.06 8.33
CA TYR A 82 13.03 1.93 9.79
C TYR A 82 14.44 1.69 10.33
N CYS A 83 15.21 0.77 9.74
CA CYS A 83 16.61 0.56 10.13
C CYS A 83 17.47 1.82 9.94
N SER A 84 17.08 2.70 9.01
CA SER A 84 17.79 3.94 8.70
C SER A 84 17.30 5.15 9.50
N SER A 85 16.28 5.03 10.37
CA SER A 85 15.68 6.16 11.09
C SER A 85 16.56 6.71 12.22
N GLY A 86 17.60 5.97 12.62
CA GLY A 86 18.56 6.40 13.63
C GLY A 86 17.88 6.81 14.95
N THR A 87 18.03 8.07 15.34
CA THR A 87 17.48 8.64 16.59
C THR A 87 16.12 9.33 16.42
N ASP A 88 15.55 9.37 15.22
CA ASP A 88 14.21 9.93 15.01
C ASP A 88 13.13 8.96 15.49
N ASN A 89 12.85 9.04 16.79
CA ASN A 89 11.85 8.21 17.45
C ASN A 89 10.44 8.37 16.86
N ARG A 90 10.09 9.56 16.31
CA ARG A 90 8.77 9.78 15.71
C ARG A 90 8.67 9.05 14.37
N ALA A 91 9.66 9.22 13.50
CA ALA A 91 9.72 8.51 12.22
C ALA A 91 9.77 6.99 12.45
N ALA A 92 10.58 6.53 13.39
CA ALA A 92 10.69 5.13 13.76
C ALA A 92 9.33 4.56 14.20
N SER A 93 8.60 5.27 15.08
CA SER A 93 7.28 4.83 15.56
C SER A 93 6.24 4.73 14.43
N LEU A 94 6.22 5.69 13.50
CA LEU A 94 5.32 5.66 12.35
C LEU A 94 5.63 4.50 11.41
N LEU A 95 6.91 4.27 11.12
CA LEU A 95 7.37 3.17 10.27
C LEU A 95 7.10 1.80 10.91
N GLN A 96 7.28 1.68 12.23
CA GLN A 96 6.94 0.47 12.98
C GLN A 96 5.45 0.18 12.95
N ASN A 97 4.60 1.19 13.18
CA ASN A 97 3.15 1.05 13.05
C ASN A 97 2.73 0.62 11.64
N LEU A 98 3.45 1.11 10.62
CA LEU A 98 3.21 0.73 9.24
C LEU A 98 3.62 -0.72 8.96
N LEU A 99 4.79 -1.16 9.42
CA LEU A 99 5.23 -2.57 9.34
C LEU A 99 4.21 -3.50 9.99
N TRP A 100 3.71 -3.14 11.17
CA TRP A 100 2.71 -3.94 11.87
C TRP A 100 1.44 -4.14 11.04
N ARG A 101 0.99 -3.13 10.30
CA ARG A 101 -0.17 -3.26 9.40
C ARG A 101 0.08 -4.24 8.25
N PHE A 102 1.31 -4.27 7.71
CA PHE A 102 1.69 -5.27 6.71
C PHE A 102 1.72 -6.68 7.32
N ASP A 103 2.35 -6.83 8.48
CA ASP A 103 2.46 -8.11 9.18
C ASP A 103 1.07 -8.68 9.54
N GLN A 104 0.11 -7.83 9.92
CA GLN A 104 -1.28 -8.24 10.16
C GLN A 104 -1.93 -8.84 8.91
N GLU A 105 -1.77 -8.21 7.74
CA GLU A 105 -2.36 -8.69 6.49
C GLU A 105 -1.65 -9.95 5.97
N ILE A 106 -0.32 -10.01 6.07
CA ILE A 106 0.45 -11.23 5.76
C ILE A 106 0.02 -12.38 6.68
N SER A 107 -0.10 -12.12 7.98
CA SER A 107 -0.56 -13.12 8.95
C SER A 107 -1.97 -13.59 8.66
N LYS A 108 -2.89 -12.67 8.33
CA LYS A 108 -4.27 -13.00 7.94
C LYS A 108 -4.31 -13.86 6.68
N ARG A 109 -3.44 -13.62 5.69
CA ARG A 109 -3.33 -14.45 4.47
C ARG A 109 -2.76 -15.84 4.78
N ALA A 110 -1.71 -15.91 5.59
CA ALA A 110 -1.03 -17.16 5.91
C ALA A 110 -1.83 -18.07 6.87
N TRP A 111 -2.51 -17.48 7.86
CA TRP A 111 -3.11 -18.22 8.97
C TRP A 111 -4.64 -18.09 9.05
N GLY A 112 -5.24 -17.11 8.36
CA GLY A 112 -6.69 -16.87 8.41
C GLY A 112 -7.17 -16.61 9.84
N ASN A 113 -8.10 -17.44 10.32
CA ASN A 113 -8.62 -17.38 11.70
C ASN A 113 -7.81 -18.22 12.70
N LYS A 114 -6.71 -18.86 12.28
CA LYS A 114 -5.88 -19.67 13.17
C LYS A 114 -4.91 -18.77 13.92
N THR A 115 -4.75 -19.00 15.22
CA THR A 115 -3.71 -18.32 16.00
C THR A 115 -2.33 -18.67 15.43
N PRO A 116 -1.48 -17.67 15.12
CA PRO A 116 -0.11 -17.94 14.67
C PRO A 116 0.62 -18.72 15.75
N HIS A 117 1.14 -19.89 15.40
CA HIS A 117 2.03 -20.62 16.29
C HIS A 117 3.45 -20.27 15.88
N ALA A 118 4.25 -19.80 16.84
CA ALA A 118 5.68 -19.68 16.60
C ALA A 118 6.21 -21.06 16.15
N PRO A 119 7.14 -21.12 15.18
CA PRO A 119 7.88 -22.34 14.92
C PRO A 119 8.40 -22.86 16.25
N THR A 120 8.34 -24.17 16.48
CA THR A 120 8.94 -24.79 17.67
C THR A 120 10.46 -24.57 17.58
N ILE A 121 10.95 -23.43 18.09
CA ILE A 121 12.37 -23.16 18.20
C ILE A 121 12.86 -24.08 19.30
N HIS A 122 13.45 -25.22 18.92
CA HIS A 122 14.23 -26.01 19.86
C HIS A 122 15.34 -25.10 20.39
N ARG A 123 15.33 -24.85 21.70
CA ARG A 123 16.42 -24.17 22.39
C ARG A 123 17.58 -25.16 22.49
N GLU A 124 18.29 -25.36 21.40
CA GLU A 124 19.40 -26.32 21.37
C GLU A 124 20.56 -25.80 22.23
N HIS A 125 20.63 -24.48 22.44
CA HIS A 125 21.59 -23.83 23.33
C HIS A 125 20.90 -22.76 24.18
N GLY A 126 20.30 -23.18 25.29
CA GLY A 126 19.88 -22.29 26.37
C GLY A 126 21.08 -21.70 27.12
N TRP A 127 20.84 -20.59 27.83
CA TRP A 127 21.78 -19.69 28.52
C TRP A 127 22.68 -20.29 29.64
N TYR A 128 22.86 -21.62 29.71
CA TYR A 128 23.68 -22.30 30.73
C TYR A 128 24.31 -23.61 30.23
N LEU A 129 25.15 -23.56 29.19
CA LEU A 129 26.09 -24.66 28.91
C LEU A 129 27.49 -24.24 29.37
N THR A 130 27.85 -24.63 30.59
CA THR A 130 29.27 -24.74 30.97
C THR A 130 29.83 -25.94 30.23
N ASN A 131 30.82 -25.70 29.36
CA ASN A 131 31.61 -26.78 28.80
C ASN A 131 32.50 -27.32 29.94
N ASN A 132 32.08 -28.41 30.56
CA ASN A 132 32.95 -29.22 31.39
C ASN A 132 33.91 -29.97 30.44
N GLU A 133 35.19 -29.60 30.47
CA GLU A 133 36.33 -30.49 30.24
C GLU A 133 37.42 -30.17 31.26
#